data_AF-A0A934LYY3-F1
#
_entry.id   AF-A0A934LYY3-F1
#
_cell.length_a   1.000
_cell.length_b   1.000
_cell.length_c   1.000
_cell.angle_alpha   90.00
_cell.angle_beta   90.00
_cell.angle_gamma   90.00
#
_symmetry.space_group_name_H-M   'P 1'
#
loop_
_entity.id
_entity.type
_entity.pdbx_description
1 polymer ?
#
loop_
_entity_poly.entity_id
_entity_poly.type
_entity_poly.pdbx_seq_one_letter_code
_entity_poly.pdbx_strand_id
1 'polypeptide(L)'
;MQAVLKKQIKEMNDDELKEALRRDYVRRLARYRMTDVFYAKKYGMDFVSFEKDNIVVKRGRAFEVESDAQEWELAIDGIVTVEKKLKELSGGNQRHR
;
A
#
# COMPACT_ATOMS: atom_id res chain seq x y z
N MET A 1 8.37 -27.52 -9.52
CA MET A 1 7.86 -26.30 -8.84
C MET A 1 6.48 -26.50 -8.21
N GLN A 2 5.43 -26.90 -8.94
CA GLN A 2 4.09 -27.05 -8.35
C GLN A 2 4.01 -28.07 -7.20
N ALA A 3 4.71 -29.20 -7.28
CA ALA A 3 4.72 -30.21 -6.22
C ALA A 3 5.35 -29.70 -4.91
N VAL A 4 6.38 -28.85 -5.01
CA VAL A 4 7.08 -28.25 -3.85
C VAL A 4 6.19 -27.22 -3.15
N LEU A 5 5.53 -26.35 -3.91
CA LEU A 5 4.55 -25.38 -3.38
C LEU A 5 3.39 -26.06 -2.66
N LYS A 6 2.80 -27.11 -3.25
CA LYS A 6 1.72 -27.88 -2.61
C LYS A 6 2.16 -28.53 -1.31
N LYS A 7 3.38 -29.08 -1.27
CA LYS A 7 3.96 -29.64 -0.04
C LYS A 7 4.13 -28.57 1.03
N GLN A 8 4.73 -27.43 0.68
CA GLN A 8 4.95 -26.32 1.60
C GLN A 8 3.64 -25.79 2.20
N ILE A 9 2.59 -25.62 1.38
CA ILE A 9 1.27 -25.17 1.86
C ILE A 9 0.66 -26.18 2.83
N LYS A 10 0.85 -27.49 2.60
CA LYS A 10 0.31 -28.55 3.46
C LYS A 10 1.03 -28.62 4.82
N GLU A 11 2.30 -28.29 4.85
CA GLU A 11 3.16 -28.38 6.04
C GLU A 11 3.17 -27.09 6.87
N MET A 12 2.79 -25.96 6.27
CA MET A 12 2.79 -24.65 6.91
C MET A 12 1.65 -24.51 7.93
N ASN A 13 1.99 -24.00 9.12
CA ASN A 13 0.99 -23.67 10.14
C ASN A 13 0.48 -22.22 10.02
N ASP A 14 -0.56 -21.88 10.79
CA ASP A 14 -1.19 -20.55 10.76
C ASP A 14 -0.23 -19.42 11.14
N ASP A 15 0.71 -19.66 12.05
CA ASP A 15 1.70 -18.65 12.48
C ASP A 15 2.73 -18.37 11.38
N GLU A 16 3.20 -19.42 10.69
CA GLU A 16 4.10 -19.31 9.55
C GLU A 16 3.41 -18.60 8.38
N LEU A 17 2.13 -18.93 8.11
CA LEU A 17 1.33 -18.25 7.09
C LEU A 17 1.13 -16.77 7.44
N LYS A 18 0.78 -16.49 8.71
CA LYS A 18 0.62 -15.12 9.22
C LYS A 18 1.88 -14.31 9.08
N GLU A 19 3.04 -14.87 9.43
CA GLU A 19 4.33 -14.18 9.30
C GLU A 19 4.71 -13.97 7.84
N ALA A 20 4.45 -14.93 6.95
CA ALA A 20 4.67 -14.78 5.51
C ALA A 20 3.82 -13.64 4.92
N LEU A 21 2.53 -13.58 5.26
CA LEU A 21 1.62 -12.50 4.85
C LEU A 21 2.05 -11.15 5.43
N ARG A 22 2.41 -11.11 6.72
CA ARG A 22 2.89 -9.89 7.39
C ARG A 22 4.12 -9.33 6.68
N ARG A 23 5.10 -10.18 6.36
CA ARG A 23 6.32 -9.77 5.62
C ARG A 23 6.02 -9.25 4.22
N ASP A 24 5.05 -9.83 3.51
CA ASP A 24 4.61 -9.29 2.23
C ASP A 24 3.97 -7.91 2.38
N TYR A 25 3.04 -7.77 3.31
CA TYR A 25 2.33 -6.51 3.56
C TYR A 25 3.26 -5.40 4.02
N VAL A 26 4.19 -5.66 4.93
CA VAL A 26 5.20 -4.67 5.34
C VAL A 26 6.04 -4.21 4.14
N ARG A 27 6.47 -5.13 3.26
CA ARG A 27 7.22 -4.76 2.05
C ARG A 27 6.40 -3.92 1.08
N ARG A 28 5.12 -4.24 0.90
CA ARG A 28 4.20 -3.44 0.07
C ARG A 28 3.98 -2.05 0.65
N LEU A 29 3.72 -1.97 1.96
CA LEU A 29 3.52 -0.72 2.66
C LEU A 29 4.75 0.19 2.54
N ALA A 30 5.95 -0.38 2.68
CA ALA A 30 7.19 0.37 2.49
C ALA A 30 7.29 0.96 1.07
N ARG A 31 6.94 0.20 0.03
CA ARG A 31 6.94 0.70 -1.35
C ARG A 31 5.94 1.84 -1.55
N TYR A 32 4.71 1.69 -1.09
CA TYR A 32 3.72 2.76 -1.24
C TYR A 32 4.10 4.03 -0.46
N ARG A 33 4.66 3.90 0.76
CA ARG A 33 5.18 5.04 1.51
C ARG A 33 6.38 5.71 0.83
N MET A 34 7.23 4.96 0.15
CA MET A 34 8.31 5.54 -0.66
C MET A 34 7.75 6.35 -1.84
N THR A 35 6.71 5.86 -2.50
CA THR A 35 6.00 6.60 -3.57
C THR A 35 5.38 7.89 -3.03
N ASP A 36 4.72 7.83 -1.88
CA ASP A 36 4.14 9.00 -1.22
C ASP A 36 5.21 10.07 -0.88
N VAL A 37 6.31 9.65 -0.24
CA VAL A 37 7.43 10.56 0.07
C VAL A 37 8.07 11.13 -1.19
N PHE A 38 8.20 10.33 -2.25
CA PHE A 38 8.77 10.76 -3.52
C PHE A 38 7.94 11.91 -4.12
N TYR A 39 6.62 11.73 -4.24
CA TYR A 39 5.76 12.74 -4.82
C TYR A 39 5.55 13.94 -3.90
N ALA A 40 5.49 13.71 -2.59
CA ALA A 40 5.44 14.81 -1.62
C ALA A 40 6.64 15.75 -1.77
N LYS A 41 7.82 15.17 -2.04
CA LYS A 41 9.03 15.94 -2.35
C LYS A 41 8.98 16.60 -3.73
N LYS A 42 8.47 15.91 -4.77
CA LYS A 42 8.34 16.45 -6.14
C LYS A 42 7.43 17.68 -6.18
N TYR A 43 6.32 17.64 -5.45
CA TYR A 43 5.29 18.68 -5.48
C TYR A 43 5.36 19.65 -4.29
N GLY A 44 6.14 19.34 -3.26
CA GLY A 44 6.32 20.19 -2.08
C GLY A 44 5.10 20.25 -1.16
N MET A 45 4.22 19.24 -1.22
CA MET A 45 2.96 19.16 -0.47
C MET A 45 2.53 17.70 -0.29
N ASP A 46 1.54 17.42 0.53
CA ASP A 46 0.93 16.08 0.60
C ASP A 46 -0.11 15.85 -0.52
N PHE A 47 -0.52 14.60 -0.72
CA PHE A 47 -1.50 14.23 -1.76
C PHE A 47 -2.85 14.94 -1.59
N VAL A 48 -3.32 15.08 -0.36
CA VAL A 48 -4.62 15.73 -0.06
C VAL A 48 -4.60 17.19 -0.50
N SER A 49 -3.50 17.89 -0.23
CA SER A 49 -3.30 19.27 -0.68
C SER A 49 -3.15 19.35 -2.20
N PHE A 50 -2.42 18.41 -2.80
CA PHE A 50 -2.25 18.31 -4.25
C PHE A 50 -3.60 18.18 -4.99
N GLU A 51 -4.48 17.30 -4.51
CA GLU A 51 -5.83 17.13 -5.06
C GLU A 51 -6.69 18.37 -4.84
N LYS A 52 -6.76 18.87 -3.59
CA LYS A 52 -7.55 20.04 -3.22
C LYS A 52 -7.20 21.27 -4.06
N ASP A 53 -5.91 21.47 -4.31
CA ASP A 53 -5.40 22.59 -5.08
C ASP A 53 -5.52 22.40 -6.60
N ASN A 54 -6.03 21.26 -7.07
CA ASN A 54 -6.20 20.93 -8.49
C ASN A 54 -4.90 21.12 -9.29
N ILE A 55 -3.77 20.62 -8.77
CA ILE A 55 -2.44 20.84 -9.35
C ILE A 55 -2.37 20.36 -10.81
N VAL A 56 -3.00 19.23 -11.14
CA VAL A 56 -3.13 18.74 -12.53
C VAL A 56 -3.66 19.82 -13.47
N VAL A 57 -4.76 20.48 -13.09
CA VAL A 57 -5.38 21.55 -13.90
C VAL A 57 -4.48 22.78 -13.94
N LYS A 58 -3.92 23.20 -12.79
CA LYS A 58 -3.01 24.36 -12.71
C LYS A 58 -1.74 24.17 -13.56
N ARG A 59 -1.31 22.93 -13.76
CA ARG A 59 -0.17 22.56 -14.63
C ARG A 59 -0.58 22.28 -16.08
N GLY A 60 -1.80 22.63 -16.46
CA GLY A 60 -2.28 22.53 -17.84
C GLY A 60 -2.60 21.11 -18.30
N ARG A 61 -2.92 20.20 -17.37
CA ARG A 61 -3.21 18.78 -17.67
C ARG A 61 -2.08 18.10 -18.44
N ALA A 62 -0.84 18.43 -18.08
CA ALA A 62 0.31 17.77 -18.65
C ALA A 62 0.26 16.27 -18.30
N PHE A 63 0.45 15.42 -19.31
CA PHE A 63 0.40 13.96 -19.17
C PHE A 63 1.27 13.44 -18.01
N GLU A 64 2.45 14.03 -17.80
CA GLU A 64 3.33 13.69 -16.68
C GLU A 64 2.66 13.93 -15.32
N VAL A 65 2.01 15.07 -15.14
CA VAL A 65 1.36 15.44 -13.87
C VAL A 65 0.11 14.61 -13.62
N GLU A 66 -0.61 14.24 -14.69
CA GLU A 66 -1.73 13.29 -14.60
C GLU A 66 -1.26 11.88 -14.21
N SER A 67 -0.17 11.40 -14.83
CA SER A 67 0.42 10.10 -14.51
C SER A 67 0.91 10.06 -13.06
N ASP A 68 1.60 11.10 -12.61
CA ASP A 68 2.04 11.24 -11.23
C ASP A 68 0.87 11.21 -10.24
N ALA A 69 -0.23 11.92 -10.55
CA ALA A 69 -1.41 11.96 -9.71
C ALA A 69 -2.02 10.56 -9.55
N GLN A 70 -2.15 9.81 -10.64
CA GLN A 70 -2.68 8.44 -10.64
C GLN A 70 -1.78 7.47 -9.87
N GLU A 71 -0.46 7.56 -10.05
CA GLU A 71 0.50 6.73 -9.33
C GLU A 71 0.52 7.04 -7.83
N TRP A 72 0.40 8.32 -7.47
CA TRP A 72 0.33 8.75 -6.07
C TRP A 72 -0.98 8.31 -5.41
N GLU A 73 -2.12 8.51 -6.06
CA GLU A 73 -3.43 8.05 -5.60
C GLU A 73 -3.42 6.55 -5.31
N LEU A 74 -2.92 5.74 -6.26
CA LEU A 74 -2.79 4.30 -6.11
C LEU A 74 -1.91 3.94 -4.90
N ALA A 75 -0.87 4.73 -4.61
CA ALA A 75 -0.04 4.52 -3.45
C ALA A 75 -0.78 4.84 -2.13
N ILE A 76 -1.54 5.93 -2.08
CA ILE A 76 -2.36 6.30 -0.90
C ILE A 76 -3.39 5.21 -0.60
N ASP A 77 -4.14 4.77 -1.61
CA ASP A 77 -5.10 3.66 -1.47
C ASP A 77 -4.42 2.36 -1.05
N GLY A 78 -3.24 2.10 -1.61
CA GLY A 78 -2.39 0.97 -1.26
C GLY A 78 -1.96 0.99 0.21
N ILE A 79 -1.59 2.15 0.75
CA ILE A 79 -1.24 2.34 2.17
C ILE A 79 -2.45 1.97 3.04
N VAL A 80 -3.60 2.61 2.82
CA VAL A 80 -4.82 2.39 3.61
C VAL A 80 -5.22 0.92 3.61
N THR A 81 -5.21 0.29 2.42
CA THR A 81 -5.59 -1.12 2.27
C THR A 81 -4.64 -2.05 3.01
N VAL A 82 -3.32 -1.84 2.90
CA VAL A 82 -2.32 -2.72 3.51
C VAL A 82 -2.28 -2.56 5.02
N GLU A 83 -2.44 -1.33 5.53
CA GLU A 83 -2.54 -1.07 6.97
C GLU A 83 -3.75 -1.77 7.59
N LYS A 84 -4.91 -1.73 6.91
CA LYS A 84 -6.10 -2.48 7.33
C LYS A 84 -5.82 -3.99 7.43
N LYS A 85 -5.19 -4.58 6.41
CA LYS A 85 -4.85 -6.01 6.40
C LYS A 85 -3.84 -6.39 7.49
N LEU A 86 -2.85 -5.53 7.75
CA LEU A 86 -1.91 -5.73 8.86
C LEU A 86 -2.62 -5.69 10.22
N LYS A 87 -3.59 -4.79 10.39
CA LYS A 87 -4.39 -4.70 11.61
C LYS A 87 -5.27 -5.94 11.81
N GLU A 88 -5.90 -6.44 10.74
CA GLU A 88 -6.68 -7.69 10.75
C GLU A 88 -5.82 -8.89 11.16
N LEU A 89 -4.62 -9.05 10.58
CA LEU A 89 -3.67 -10.10 10.95
C LEU A 89 -3.21 -10.01 12.41
N SER A 90 -3.11 -8.80 12.97
CA SER A 90 -2.64 -8.57 14.34
C SER A 90 -3.67 -8.92 15.42
N GLY A 91 -4.88 -9.34 15.05
CA GLY A 91 -5.93 -9.69 16.01
C GLY A 91 -6.91 -8.55 16.28
N GLY A 92 -7.32 -7.81 15.25
CA GLY A 92 -8.43 -6.85 15.31
C GLY A 92 -9.81 -7.43 15.71
N ASN A 93 -9.86 -8.67 16.23
CA ASN A 93 -11.00 -9.31 16.87
C ASN A 93 -10.81 -9.39 18.39
N GLN A 94 -10.61 -8.26 19.05
CA GLN A 94 -11.02 -8.11 20.45
C GLN A 94 -12.40 -7.45 20.48
N ARG A 95 -13.45 -8.27 20.57
CA ARG A 95 -14.75 -8.04 21.26
C ARG A 95 -15.85 -8.91 20.63
N HIS A 96 -16.07 -10.07 21.22
CA HIS A 96 -17.39 -10.37 21.76
C HIS A 96 -17.16 -10.89 23.18
N ARG A 97 -17.53 -10.04 24.14
CA ARG A 97 -17.88 -10.46 25.50
C ARG A 97 -19.19 -11.24 25.42
#